data_AF-A0A0X8V9X5-F1
#
_entry.id   AF-A0A0X8V9X5-F1
#
_cell.length_a   1.000
_cell.length_b   1.000
_cell.length_c   1.000
_cell.angle_alpha   90.00
_cell.angle_beta   90.00
_cell.angle_gamma   90.00
#
_symmetry.space_group_name_H-M   'P 1'
#
loop_
_entity.id
_entity.type
_entity.pdbx_description
1 polymer ?
#
loop_
_entity_poly.entity_id
_entity_poly.type
_entity_poly.pdbx_seq_one_letter_code
_entity_poly.pdbx_strand_id
1 'polypeptide(L)' 'MLQITEVNIYSIDKGEDSWAIEGEILFEDDLTSAFEATYLVDEDELESFSLELDLEEDYNTRTLKKRIVEAANDFED' A
#
# COMPACT_ATOMS: atom_id res chain seq x y z
N MET A 1 5.79 9.34 -13.92
CA MET A 1 5.44 9.14 -12.51
C MET A 1 3.93 9.26 -12.35
N LEU A 2 3.26 8.12 -12.53
CA LEU A 2 1.88 7.83 -12.15
C LEU A 2 1.58 8.37 -10.74
N GLN A 3 0.55 9.18 -10.66
CA GLN A 3 0.00 9.70 -9.43
C GLN A 3 -0.91 8.68 -8.77
N ILE A 4 -0.75 8.51 -7.46
CA ILE A 4 -1.62 7.67 -6.64
C ILE A 4 -2.80 8.53 -6.21
N THR A 5 -3.97 8.14 -6.68
CA THR A 5 -5.24 8.82 -6.43
C THR A 5 -5.81 8.34 -5.10
N GLU A 6 -5.94 7.03 -4.93
CA GLU A 6 -6.57 6.38 -3.79
C GLU A 6 -5.91 5.04 -3.45
N VAL A 7 -6.01 4.64 -2.17
CA VAL A 7 -5.58 3.33 -1.67
C VAL A 7 -6.73 2.78 -0.84
N ASN A 8 -7.22 1.61 -1.22
CA ASN A 8 -8.31 0.92 -0.54
C ASN A 8 -7.77 -0.36 0.08
N ILE A 9 -7.95 -0.53 1.38
CA ILE A 9 -7.53 -1.73 2.11
C ILE A 9 -8.67 -2.76 2.06
N TYR A 10 -8.33 -3.99 1.69
CA TYR A 10 -9.27 -5.11 1.68
C TYR A 10 -9.19 -5.92 2.96
N SER A 11 -7.96 -6.15 3.43
CA SER A 11 -7.67 -6.94 4.61
C SER A 11 -6.39 -6.41 5.25
N ILE A 12 -6.35 -6.43 6.58
CA ILE A 12 -5.16 -6.10 7.34
C ILE A 12 -5.04 -7.01 8.55
N ASP A 13 -3.86 -7.60 8.74
CA ASP A 13 -3.49 -8.31 9.96
C ASP A 13 -2.52 -7.43 10.73
N LYS A 14 -3.00 -6.75 11.78
CA LYS A 14 -2.21 -5.83 12.61
C LYS A 14 -1.47 -6.62 13.72
N GLY A 15 -0.29 -7.15 13.39
CA GLY A 15 0.64 -7.67 14.38
C GLY A 15 1.31 -6.58 15.21
N GLU A 16 2.00 -6.98 16.30
CA GLU A 16 2.74 -6.04 17.16
C GLU A 16 3.97 -5.46 16.45
N ASP A 17 4.75 -6.30 15.77
CA ASP A 17 5.99 -5.90 15.07
C ASP A 17 5.75 -5.53 13.60
N SER A 18 4.77 -6.16 12.96
CA SER A 18 4.49 -6.00 11.53
C SER A 18 3.01 -6.13 11.19
N TRP A 19 2.60 -5.41 10.15
CA TRP A 19 1.25 -5.47 9.59
C TRP A 19 1.29 -6.09 8.20
N ALA A 20 0.53 -7.15 7.98
CA ALA A 20 0.28 -7.68 6.65
C ALA A 20 -0.94 -6.97 6.06
N ILE A 21 -0.76 -6.30 4.92
CA ILE A 21 -1.75 -5.41 4.31
C ILE A 21 -2.01 -5.87 2.88
N GLU A 22 -3.27 -6.08 2.56
CA GLU A 22 -3.75 -6.40 1.21
C GLU A 22 -4.76 -5.35 0.77
N GLY A 23 -4.65 -4.89 -0.47
CA GLY A 23 -5.55 -3.85 -0.96
C GLY A 23 -5.41 -3.59 -2.46
N GLU A 24 -5.96 -2.46 -2.89
CA GLU A 24 -5.80 -1.93 -4.23
C GLU A 24 -5.33 -0.47 -4.20
N ILE A 25 -4.58 -0.10 -5.24
CA ILE A 25 -4.15 1.26 -5.51
C ILE A 25 -4.83 1.72 -6.80
N LEU A 26 -5.53 2.84 -6.72
CA LEU A 26 -6.00 3.59 -7.88
C LEU A 26 -4.96 4.64 -8.24
N PHE A 27 -4.48 4.57 -9.46
CA PHE A 27 -3.63 5.58 -10.09
C PHE A 27 -4.45 6.52 -10.97
N GLU A 28 -3.79 7.53 -11.55
CA GLU A 28 -4.39 8.34 -12.61
C GLU A 28 -4.77 7.51 -13.84
N ASP A 29 -5.60 8.07 -14.73
CA ASP A 29 -6.13 7.39 -15.93
C ASP A 29 -6.96 6.12 -15.65
N ASP A 30 -7.61 6.04 -14.49
CA ASP A 30 -8.44 4.91 -14.04
C ASP A 30 -7.67 3.57 -13.96
N LEU A 31 -6.34 3.63 -13.86
CA LEU A 31 -5.49 2.45 -13.72
C LEU A 31 -5.55 1.95 -12.27
N THR A 32 -5.87 0.67 -12.10
CA THR A 32 -6.02 0.06 -10.77
C THR A 32 -5.12 -1.16 -10.65
N SER A 33 -4.41 -1.30 -9.53
CA SER A 33 -3.57 -2.46 -9.25
C SER A 33 -3.78 -2.96 -7.83
N ALA A 34 -4.02 -4.28 -7.69
CA ALA A 34 -3.96 -4.93 -6.39
C ALA A 34 -2.53 -4.94 -5.85
N PHE A 35 -2.39 -4.88 -4.52
CA PHE A 35 -1.11 -4.91 -3.85
C PHE A 35 -1.15 -5.78 -2.59
N GLU A 36 0.02 -6.31 -2.27
CA GLU A 36 0.31 -7.00 -1.02
C GLU A 36 1.55 -6.37 -0.40
N ALA A 37 1.52 -6.12 0.90
CA ALA A 37 2.59 -5.41 1.59
C ALA A 37 2.76 -5.88 3.03
N THR A 38 4.01 -5.99 3.47
CA THR A 38 4.36 -6.11 4.89
C THR A 38 4.94 -4.79 5.38
N TYR A 39 4.26 -4.14 6.32
CA TYR A 39 4.71 -2.92 6.98
C TYR A 39 5.36 -3.25 8.31
N LEU A 40 6.62 -2.86 8.50
CA LEU A 40 7.36 -3.04 9.75
C LEU A 40 7.15 -1.81 10.64
N VAL A 41 6.48 -1.98 11.77
CA VAL A 41 6.01 -0.87 12.61
C VAL A 41 7.18 -0.16 13.27
N ASP A 42 8.15 -0.91 13.79
CA ASP A 42 9.32 -0.36 14.49
C ASP A 42 10.28 0.38 13.55
N GLU A 43 10.35 -0.05 12.28
CA GLU A 43 11.28 0.51 11.29
C GLU A 43 10.63 1.59 10.42
N ASP A 44 9.30 1.73 10.45
CA ASP A 44 8.52 2.58 9.53
C ASP A 44 8.85 2.24 8.06
N GLU A 45 9.03 0.96 7.71
CA GLU A 45 9.42 0.51 6.37
C GLU A 45 8.46 -0.53 5.76
N LEU A 46 8.43 -0.60 4.42
CA LEU A 46 7.73 -1.65 3.68
C LEU A 46 8.75 -2.69 3.19
N GLU A 47 8.71 -3.90 3.74
CA GLU A 47 9.71 -4.94 3.45
C GLU A 47 9.32 -5.80 2.23
N SER A 48 8.04 -6.16 2.10
CA SER A 48 7.54 -7.10 1.08
C SER A 48 6.41 -6.49 0.25
N PHE A 49 6.69 -5.39 -0.45
CA PHE A 49 5.71 -4.74 -1.32
C PHE A 49 5.68 -5.38 -2.71
N SER A 50 4.50 -5.76 -3.17
CA SER A 50 4.25 -6.28 -4.52
C SER A 50 3.00 -5.66 -5.12
N LEU A 51 3.03 -5.44 -6.44
CA LEU A 51 1.88 -5.02 -7.24
C LEU A 51 1.51 -6.13 -8.22
N GLU A 52 0.21 -6.26 -8.51
CA GLU A 52 -0.27 -7.12 -9.58
C GLU A 52 0.16 -6.59 -10.96
N LEU A 53 0.11 -5.27 -11.14
CA LEU A 53 0.54 -4.61 -12.37
C LEU A 53 2.03 -4.33 -12.29
N ASP A 54 2.75 -4.76 -13.33
CA ASP A 54 4.16 -4.41 -13.51
C ASP A 54 4.26 -2.98 -14.03
N LEU A 55 4.30 -2.01 -13.11
CA LEU A 55 4.33 -0.57 -13.42
C LEU A 55 5.75 0.01 -13.51
N GLU A 56 6.79 -0.82 -13.61
CA GLU A 56 8.22 -0.42 -13.66
C GLU A 56 8.60 0.66 -12.62
N GLU A 57 7.97 0.65 -11.44
CA GLU A 57 8.12 1.67 -10.40
C GLU A 57 7.88 3.12 -10.90
N ASP A 58 7.01 3.32 -11.90
CA ASP A 58 6.64 4.66 -12.39
C ASP A 58 5.75 5.41 -11.38
N TYR A 59 5.85 5.18 -10.08
CA TYR A 59 5.06 5.85 -9.04
C TYR A 59 5.95 6.23 -7.84
N ASN A 60 5.49 7.16 -7.02
CA ASN A 60 6.25 7.60 -5.86
C ASN A 60 6.07 6.65 -4.68
N THR A 61 7.05 5.78 -4.45
CA THR A 61 7.07 4.78 -3.35
C THR A 61 6.91 5.38 -1.96
N ARG A 62 7.44 6.59 -1.71
CA ARG A 62 7.28 7.28 -0.42
C ARG A 62 5.83 7.75 -0.22
N THR A 63 5.21 8.31 -1.25
CA THR A 63 3.79 8.69 -1.22
C THR A 63 2.92 7.45 -1.03
N LEU A 64 3.23 6.37 -1.74
CA LEU A 64 2.55 5.10 -1.63
C LEU A 64 2.56 4.58 -0.19
N LYS A 65 3.75 4.45 0.41
CA LYS A 65 3.88 4.01 1.81
C LYS A 65 3.00 4.84 2.73
N LYS A 66 3.07 6.16 2.61
CA LYS A 66 2.29 7.08 3.43
C LYS A 66 0.79 6.81 3.28
N ARG A 67 0.30 6.67 2.05
CA ARG A 67 -1.12 6.39 1.76
C ARG A 67 -1.56 5.02 2.27
N ILE A 68 -0.74 3.97 2.11
CA ILE A 68 -1.03 2.62 2.62
C ILE A 68 -1.13 2.67 4.16
N VAL A 69 -0.18 3.29 4.84
CA VAL A 69 -0.18 3.38 6.30
C VAL A 69 -1.34 4.23 6.81
N GLU A 70 -1.65 5.35 6.14
CA GLU A 70 -2.84 6.16 6.45
C GLU A 70 -4.12 5.32 6.33
N ALA A 71 -4.33 4.66 5.18
CA ALA A 71 -5.50 3.82 4.95
C ALA A 71 -5.58 2.62 5.92
N ALA A 72 -4.43 2.01 6.26
CA ALA A 72 -4.34 0.93 7.25
C ALA A 72 -4.71 1.38 8.67
N ASN A 73 -4.35 2.61 9.04
CA ASN A 73 -4.72 3.17 10.34
C ASN A 73 -6.21 3.54 10.40
N ASP A 74 -6.77 4.05 9.31
CA ASP A 74 -8.19 4.39 9.18
C ASP A 74 -9.09 3.15 8.96
N PHE A 75 -8.50 1.99 8.65
CA PHE A 75 -9.25 0.74 8.52
C PHE A 75 -9.79 0.28 9.90
N GLU A 76 -11.11 0.43 10.07
CA GLU A 76 -11.89 -0.10 11.19
C GLU A 76 -12.26 -1.56 10.91
N ASP A 77 -11.67 -2.49 11.67
CA ASP A 77 -11.91 -3.95 11.61
C ASP A 77 -13.33 -4.35 12.09
#